data_AF-A0A7X9FXE8-F1
#
_entry.id   AF-A0A7X9FXE8-F1
#
_cell.length_a   1.000
_cell.length_b   1.000
_cell.length_c   1.000
_cell.angle_alpha   90.00
_cell.angle_beta   90.00
_cell.angle_gamma   90.00
#
_symmetry.space_group_name_H-M   'P 1'
#
loop_
_entity.id
_entity.type
_entity.pdbx_description
1 polymer ?
#
loop_
_entity_poly.entity_id
_entity_poly.type
_entity_poly.pdbx_seq_one_letter_code
_entity_poly.pdbx_strand_id
1 'polypeptide(L)'
;GAAHLQHVGEFPGLALEGGAQVGHGIHQAEDAHIGGQLQGRSPRLTRNFMEIRGLGIINIKEIFGPPALLDKAPINLVIRLKKWSKKMEVDRLGLKFPEDYLLAGRRIPQLHIPVAPGRNIATLIEVACRVFLLRHRGYEAARDVIRQLEKRLSVKRG
;
A
#
# COMPACT_ATOMS: atom_id res chain seq x y z
N GLY A 1 26.96 26.91 1.48
CA GLY A 1 27.41 25.56 1.09
C GLY A 1 26.85 24.55 2.06
N ALA A 2 26.36 23.42 1.53
CA ALA A 2 26.07 22.13 2.18
C ALA A 2 25.08 22.11 3.37
N ALA A 3 24.09 21.24 3.48
CA ALA A 3 23.63 20.17 2.62
C ALA A 3 22.15 19.90 2.92
N HIS A 4 21.42 19.73 1.82
CA HIS A 4 20.02 19.39 1.69
C HIS A 4 19.81 17.93 2.08
N LEU A 5 19.27 17.67 3.28
CA LEU A 5 18.89 16.32 3.71
C LEU A 5 17.49 15.98 3.18
N GLN A 6 17.44 15.62 1.90
CA GLN A 6 16.34 14.86 1.31
C GLN A 6 16.39 13.41 1.80
N HIS A 7 15.85 13.11 2.97
CA HIS A 7 15.41 11.75 3.25
C HIS A 7 13.96 11.59 2.77
N VAL A 8 13.83 11.39 1.46
CA VAL A 8 12.65 10.75 0.88
C VAL A 8 12.75 9.28 1.26
N GLY A 9 12.30 8.95 2.47
CA GLY A 9 12.10 7.56 2.87
C GLY A 9 11.06 6.96 1.94
N GLU A 10 11.50 6.05 1.07
CA GLU A 10 10.58 5.15 0.39
C GLU A 10 9.94 4.28 1.47
N PHE A 11 8.72 4.62 1.88
CA PHE A 11 7.91 3.77 2.73
C PHE A 11 7.19 2.77 1.82
N PRO A 12 7.59 1.48 1.77
CA PRO A 12 6.73 0.48 1.16
C PRO A 12 5.48 0.37 2.04
N GLY A 13 4.39 0.99 1.59
CA GLY A 13 3.07 0.84 2.19
C GLY A 13 2.62 -0.59 1.95
N LEU A 14 2.79 -1.44 2.95
CA LEU A 14 2.24 -2.79 3.00
C LEU A 14 0.98 -2.74 3.83
N ALA A 15 -0.18 -2.91 3.19
CA ALA A 15 -1.42 -3.07 3.94
C ALA A 15 -1.70 -4.55 4.19
N LEU A 16 -2.22 -4.80 5.38
CA LEU A 16 -2.70 -6.09 5.81
C LEU A 16 -4.18 -5.93 6.14
N GLU A 17 -5.00 -6.87 5.67
CA GLU A 17 -6.38 -7.01 6.15
C GLU A 17 -6.36 -7.30 7.67
N GLY A 18 -7.29 -6.68 8.42
CA GLY A 18 -7.58 -7.08 9.80
C GLY A 18 -7.09 -6.14 10.92
N GLY A 19 -6.57 -4.95 10.61
CA GLY A 19 -6.28 -3.92 11.62
C GLY A 19 -5.02 -4.15 12.47
N ALA A 20 -4.31 -5.26 12.26
CA ALA A 20 -3.03 -5.54 12.92
C ALA A 20 -1.86 -5.01 12.05
N GLN A 21 -0.93 -4.29 12.68
CA GLN A 21 0.23 -3.70 12.03
C GLN A 21 1.47 -4.56 12.31
N VAL A 22 2.25 -4.86 11.28
CA VAL A 22 3.68 -5.15 11.49
C VAL A 22 4.30 -3.80 11.87
N GLY A 23 4.98 -3.72 13.02
CA GLY A 23 5.49 -2.46 13.59
C GLY A 23 6.23 -1.57 12.59
N HIS A 24 6.42 -0.29 12.94
CA HIS A 24 6.87 0.79 12.04
C HIS A 24 7.95 0.37 11.02
N GLY A 25 7.52 -0.06 9.83
CA GLY A 25 8.37 -0.58 8.76
C GLY A 25 8.59 -2.09 8.82
N ILE A 26 8.35 -2.76 7.69
CA ILE A 26 9.02 -4.02 7.37
C ILE A 26 10.48 -3.64 7.07
N HIS A 27 11.39 -3.98 7.98
CA HIS A 27 12.83 -3.67 7.82
C HIS A 27 13.59 -4.83 7.19
N GLN A 28 12.99 -6.01 7.18
CA GLN A 28 13.57 -7.20 6.57
C GLN A 28 12.49 -7.93 5.79
N ALA A 29 12.71 -8.05 4.49
CA ALA A 29 11.97 -8.94 3.61
C ALA A 29 12.82 -10.19 3.38
N GLU A 30 12.25 -11.36 3.60
CA GLU A 30 12.92 -12.64 3.35
C GLU A 30 11.95 -13.61 2.67
N ASP A 31 12.50 -14.49 1.85
CA ASP A 31 11.72 -15.57 1.27
C ASP A 31 11.57 -16.70 2.30
N ALA A 32 10.37 -16.82 2.86
CA ALA A 32 10.13 -17.83 3.88
C ALA A 32 9.97 -19.21 3.20
N HIS A 33 10.84 -20.16 3.57
CA HIS A 33 10.73 -21.53 3.12
C HIS A 33 9.61 -22.26 3.87
N ILE A 34 8.42 -22.19 3.28
CA ILE A 34 7.44 -23.25 2.97
C ILE A 34 6.40 -22.55 2.09
N GLY A 35 6.32 -22.92 0.81
CA GLY A 35 5.38 -22.32 -0.17
C GLY A 35 5.89 -21.09 -0.93
N GLY A 36 7.14 -20.65 -0.69
CA GLY A 36 7.78 -19.55 -1.41
C GLY A 36 6.90 -18.31 -1.39
N GLN A 37 6.68 -17.70 -0.23
CA GLN A 37 5.96 -16.44 -0.07
C GLN A 37 6.90 -15.43 0.61
N LEU A 38 6.98 -14.23 0.03
CA LEU A 38 7.79 -13.15 0.58
C LEU A 38 7.16 -12.67 1.89
N GLN A 39 7.93 -12.66 2.98
CA GLN A 39 7.46 -12.24 4.31
C GLN A 39 8.24 -11.02 4.78
N GLY A 40 7.53 -10.09 5.40
CA GLY A 40 8.09 -8.93 6.06
C GLY A 40 8.02 -9.05 7.57
N ARG A 41 9.06 -8.55 8.25
CA ARG A 41 9.14 -8.49 9.71
C ARG A 41 9.78 -7.20 10.22
N SER A 42 9.46 -6.82 11.44
CA SER A 42 10.17 -5.77 12.18
C SER A 42 11.30 -6.38 13.02
N PRO A 43 12.43 -5.67 13.23
CA PRO A 43 13.49 -6.10 14.12
C PRO A 43 13.00 -6.25 15.55
N ARG A 44 13.52 -7.25 16.28
CA ARG A 44 13.09 -7.54 17.66
C ARG A 44 13.14 -6.34 18.59
N LEU A 45 14.15 -5.48 18.42
CA LEU A 45 14.35 -4.29 19.26
C LEU A 45 13.27 -3.22 19.05
N THR A 46 12.80 -3.03 17.81
CA THR A 46 11.92 -1.92 17.43
C THR A 46 10.48 -2.34 17.14
N ARG A 47 10.16 -3.64 17.16
CA ARG A 47 8.85 -4.18 16.73
C ARG A 47 7.62 -3.59 17.43
N ASN A 48 7.76 -3.08 18.66
CA ASN A 48 6.65 -2.50 19.42
C ASN A 48 6.59 -0.97 19.30
N PHE A 49 7.61 -0.35 18.71
CA PHE A 49 7.79 1.09 18.74
C PHE A 49 7.50 1.72 17.38
N MET A 50 7.02 2.95 17.41
CA MET A 50 6.74 3.76 16.23
C MET A 50 7.16 5.20 16.47
N GLU A 51 7.78 5.84 15.48
CA GLU A 51 8.02 7.28 15.52
C GLU A 51 6.83 8.02 14.92
N ILE A 52 6.34 9.02 15.63
CA ILE A 52 5.34 9.95 15.11
C ILE A 52 5.83 11.37 15.31
N ARG A 53 6.00 12.10 14.20
CA ARG A 53 6.43 13.50 14.25
C ARG A 53 5.49 14.34 15.12
N GLY A 54 6.06 15.07 16.07
CA GLY A 54 5.33 15.88 17.04
C GLY A 54 4.92 15.15 18.32
N LEU A 55 4.98 13.82 18.35
CA LEU A 55 4.72 12.98 19.53
C LEU A 55 5.98 12.22 19.99
N GLY A 56 6.94 11.98 19.10
CA GLY A 56 8.14 11.22 19.38
C GLY A 56 7.93 9.71 19.20
N ILE A 57 8.73 8.91 19.91
CA ILE A 57 8.62 7.45 19.86
C ILE A 57 7.49 7.01 20.80
N ILE A 58 6.55 6.25 20.26
CA ILE A 58 5.42 5.66 21.00
C ILE A 58 5.54 4.14 21.05
N ASN A 59 4.93 3.51 22.06
CA ASN A 59 4.84 2.06 22.17
C ASN A 59 3.43 1.59 21.77
N ILE A 60 3.33 1.00 20.58
CA ILE A 60 2.07 0.53 19.98
C ILE A 60 1.45 -0.58 20.82
N LYS A 61 2.27 -1.46 21.41
CA LYS A 61 1.79 -2.57 22.25
C LYS A 61 1.03 -2.07 23.47
N GLU A 62 1.55 -1.04 24.14
CA GLU A 62 0.95 -0.51 25.36
C GLU A 62 -0.31 0.31 25.07
N ILE A 63 -0.38 0.95 23.90
CA ILE A 63 -1.54 1.77 23.52
C ILE A 63 -2.70 0.91 23.01
N PHE A 64 -2.43 -0.09 22.17
CA PHE A 64 -3.48 -0.84 21.44
C PHE A 64 -3.54 -2.34 21.79
N GLY A 65 -2.63 -2.82 22.63
CA GLY A 65 -2.55 -4.21 23.06
C GLY A 65 -1.89 -5.15 22.04
N PRO A 66 -1.67 -6.42 22.43
CA PRO A 66 -1.05 -7.43 21.56
C PRO A 66 -1.75 -7.67 20.20
N PRO A 67 -3.09 -7.65 20.08
CA PRO A 67 -3.76 -7.90 18.79
C PRO A 67 -3.46 -6.87 17.70
N ALA A 68 -2.96 -5.69 18.07
CA ALA A 68 -2.57 -4.66 17.12
C ALA A 68 -1.22 -4.95 16.44
N LEU A 69 -0.50 -5.99 16.87
CA LEU A 69 0.84 -6.32 16.39
C LEU A 69 0.86 -7.66 15.65
N LEU A 70 1.63 -7.69 14.56
CA LEU A 70 1.99 -8.93 13.85
C LEU A 70 3.51 -9.11 13.89
N ASP A 71 3.97 -10.30 14.25
CA ASP A 71 5.40 -10.61 14.24
C ASP A 71 5.96 -10.70 12.80
N LYS A 72 5.13 -11.15 11.86
CA LYS A 72 5.44 -11.23 10.44
C LYS A 72 4.17 -11.17 9.59
N ALA A 73 4.31 -10.74 8.34
CA ALA A 73 3.20 -10.73 7.40
C ALA A 73 3.66 -10.95 5.95
N PRO A 74 2.81 -11.55 5.08
CA PRO A 74 3.14 -11.70 3.68
C PRO A 74 3.20 -10.34 2.97
N ILE A 75 4.06 -10.25 1.94
CA ILE A 75 4.23 -9.08 1.09
C ILE A 75 3.60 -9.38 -0.28
N ASN A 76 2.41 -8.84 -0.52
CA ASN A 76 1.65 -9.08 -1.75
C ASN A 76 1.49 -7.85 -2.64
N LEU A 77 1.74 -6.66 -2.09
CA LEU A 77 1.53 -5.39 -2.76
C LEU A 77 2.50 -4.34 -2.20
N VAL A 78 3.07 -3.53 -3.08
CA VAL A 78 3.86 -2.35 -2.72
C VAL A 78 3.07 -1.10 -3.06
N ILE A 79 2.81 -0.23 -2.08
CA ILE A 79 2.24 1.10 -2.34
C ILE A 79 3.33 2.14 -2.23
N ARG A 80 3.59 2.86 -3.33
CA ARG A 80 4.46 4.02 -3.37
C ARG A 80 3.64 5.29 -3.39
N LEU A 81 3.72 6.04 -2.30
CA LEU A 81 3.10 7.36 -2.18
C LEU A 81 3.96 8.37 -2.93
N LYS A 82 3.37 9.09 -3.89
CA LYS A 82 4.04 10.13 -4.66
C LYS A 82 3.47 11.49 -4.28
N LYS A 83 4.31 12.52 -4.19
CA LYS A 83 3.80 13.89 -4.04
C LYS A 83 2.99 14.26 -5.28
N TRP A 84 1.74 14.69 -5.07
CA TRP A 84 0.90 15.11 -6.18
C TRP A 84 1.49 16.34 -6.90
N SER A 85 1.38 16.37 -8.22
CA SER A 85 1.74 17.54 -9.03
C SER A 85 0.82 17.66 -10.25
N LYS A 86 0.59 18.89 -10.73
CA LYS A 86 -0.29 19.17 -11.88
C LYS A 86 0.19 18.51 -13.18
N LYS A 87 1.49 18.23 -13.29
CA LYS A 87 2.11 17.61 -14.48
C LYS A 87 2.08 16.07 -14.43
N MET A 88 1.61 15.49 -13.33
CA MET A 88 1.56 14.04 -13.17
C MET A 88 0.40 13.46 -13.96
N GLU A 89 0.70 12.58 -14.90
CA GLU A 89 -0.31 11.72 -15.50
C GLU A 89 -0.71 10.64 -14.49
N VAL A 90 -2.02 10.51 -14.28
CA VAL A 90 -2.60 9.55 -13.35
C VAL A 90 -3.64 8.75 -14.10
N ASP A 91 -3.58 7.43 -13.98
CA ASP A 91 -4.65 6.57 -14.47
C ASP A 91 -5.91 6.80 -13.62
N ARG A 92 -6.92 7.43 -14.22
CA ARG A 92 -8.19 7.77 -13.54
C ARG A 92 -9.19 6.63 -13.58
N LEU A 93 -9.04 5.71 -14.54
CA LEU A 93 -9.93 4.56 -14.69
C LEU A 93 -9.39 3.36 -13.92
N GLY A 94 -8.08 3.31 -13.68
CA GLY A 94 -7.44 2.16 -13.04
C GLY A 94 -7.43 0.95 -13.97
N LEU A 95 -7.43 1.13 -15.28
CA LEU A 95 -7.38 0.02 -16.25
C LEU A 95 -5.95 -0.48 -16.45
N LYS A 96 -4.94 0.29 -16.02
CA LYS A 96 -3.55 -0.15 -16.07
C LYS A 96 -3.27 -1.14 -14.93
N PHE A 97 -2.52 -2.17 -15.27
CA PHE A 97 -2.00 -3.10 -14.26
C PHE A 97 -0.94 -2.40 -13.40
N PRO A 98 -0.82 -2.78 -12.10
CA PRO A 98 0.30 -2.35 -11.28
C PRO A 98 1.63 -2.68 -11.97
N GLU A 99 2.61 -1.78 -11.88
CA GLU A 99 3.98 -2.09 -12.31
C GLU A 99 4.58 -3.15 -11.38
N ASP A 100 5.53 -3.96 -11.85
CA ASP A 100 6.23 -4.89 -10.97
C ASP A 100 7.37 -4.19 -10.24
N TYR A 101 7.46 -4.41 -8.92
CA TYR A 101 8.60 -4.03 -8.08
C TYR A 101 9.44 -5.25 -7.73
N LEU A 102 10.75 -5.17 -7.95
CA LEU A 102 11.66 -6.23 -7.54
C LEU A 102 12.05 -6.05 -6.07
N LEU A 103 11.56 -6.93 -5.20
CA LEU A 103 11.87 -6.95 -3.77
C LEU A 103 12.42 -8.33 -3.38
N ALA A 104 13.63 -8.35 -2.83
CA ALA A 104 14.31 -9.58 -2.41
C ALA A 104 14.30 -10.69 -3.48
N GLY A 105 14.50 -10.32 -4.75
CA GLY A 105 14.52 -11.25 -5.88
C GLY A 105 13.13 -11.60 -6.45
N ARG A 106 12.04 -11.07 -5.90
CA ARG A 106 10.67 -11.35 -6.37
C ARG A 106 9.96 -10.13 -6.91
N ARG A 107 9.21 -10.32 -8.01
CA ARG A 107 8.31 -9.31 -8.57
C ARG A 107 7.03 -9.25 -7.76
N ILE A 108 6.76 -8.09 -7.18
CA ILE A 108 5.57 -7.79 -6.38
C ILE A 108 4.83 -6.65 -7.08
N PRO A 109 3.49 -6.73 -7.25
CA PRO A 109 2.70 -5.64 -7.81
C PRO A 109 2.91 -4.33 -7.04
N GLN A 110 3.06 -3.22 -7.75
CA GLN A 110 3.27 -1.89 -7.20
C GLN A 110 2.23 -0.87 -7.68
N LEU A 111 1.60 -0.20 -6.72
CA LEU A 111 0.69 0.91 -6.97
C LEU A 111 1.36 2.25 -6.68
N HIS A 112 1.17 3.19 -7.60
CA HIS A 112 1.60 4.57 -7.46
C HIS A 112 0.41 5.45 -7.07
N ILE A 113 0.38 5.90 -5.82
CA ILE A 113 -0.73 6.72 -5.32
C ILE A 113 -0.24 8.15 -5.12
N PRO A 114 -0.73 9.13 -5.90
CA PRO A 114 -0.43 10.53 -5.66
C PRO A 114 -1.17 11.02 -4.41
N VAL A 115 -0.44 11.71 -3.54
CA VAL A 115 -0.95 12.29 -2.30
C VAL A 115 -0.84 13.80 -2.37
N ALA A 116 -1.99 14.46 -2.25
CA ALA A 116 -2.10 15.89 -2.06
C ALA A 116 -2.22 16.22 -0.55
N PRO A 117 -1.79 17.42 -0.10
CA PRO A 117 -2.03 17.87 1.26
C PRO A 117 -3.52 17.78 1.66
N GLY A 118 -3.78 17.47 2.93
CA GLY A 118 -5.14 17.36 3.47
C GLY A 118 -5.88 16.06 3.14
N ARG A 119 -5.22 15.07 2.51
CA ARG A 119 -5.80 13.73 2.31
C ARG A 119 -5.42 12.77 3.43
N ASN A 120 -6.41 11.98 3.87
CA ASN A 120 -6.18 10.89 4.80
C ASN A 120 -5.45 9.75 4.08
N ILE A 121 -4.15 9.64 4.34
CA ILE A 121 -3.27 8.64 3.72
C ILE A 121 -3.66 7.22 4.16
N ALA A 122 -4.06 7.03 5.42
CA ALA A 122 -4.45 5.72 5.93
C ALA A 122 -5.68 5.17 5.16
N THR A 123 -6.71 6.00 4.97
CA THR A 123 -7.89 5.62 4.17
C THR A 123 -7.51 5.33 2.71
N LEU A 124 -6.61 6.12 2.11
CA LEU A 124 -6.14 5.88 0.75
C LEU A 124 -5.45 4.51 0.60
N ILE A 125 -4.57 4.17 1.53
CA ILE A 125 -3.86 2.88 1.56
C ILE A 125 -4.87 1.74 1.74
N GLU A 126 -5.81 1.87 2.67
CA GLU A 126 -6.82 0.85 2.94
C GLU A 126 -7.69 0.57 1.69
N VAL A 127 -8.20 1.62 1.05
CA VAL A 127 -9.02 1.49 -0.16
C VAL A 127 -8.21 0.87 -1.30
N ALA A 128 -6.96 1.29 -1.49
CA ALA A 128 -6.10 0.71 -2.53
C ALA A 128 -5.93 -0.81 -2.36
N CYS A 129 -5.84 -1.28 -1.11
CA CYS A 129 -5.65 -2.69 -0.82
C CYS A 129 -6.95 -3.49 -1.02
N ARG A 130 -8.09 -2.92 -0.62
CA ARG A 130 -9.41 -3.51 -0.95
C ARG A 130 -9.60 -3.61 -2.47
N VAL A 131 -9.20 -2.59 -3.23
CA VAL A 131 -9.24 -2.61 -4.70
C VAL A 131 -8.32 -3.70 -5.26
N PHE A 132 -7.10 -3.82 -4.76
CA PHE A 132 -6.16 -4.87 -5.16
C PHE A 132 -6.75 -6.27 -4.92
N LEU A 133 -7.35 -6.51 -3.77
CA LEU A 133 -7.99 -7.78 -3.44
C LEU A 133 -9.19 -8.08 -4.34
N LEU A 134 -10.03 -7.09 -4.62
CA LEU A 134 -11.15 -7.23 -5.55
C LEU A 134 -10.66 -7.60 -6.96
N ARG A 135 -9.60 -6.96 -7.46
CA ARG A 135 -8.99 -7.32 -8.74
C ARG A 135 -8.47 -8.74 -8.75
N HIS A 136 -7.83 -9.17 -7.67
CA HIS A 136 -7.36 -10.54 -7.52
C HIS A 136 -8.51 -11.56 -7.52
N ARG A 137 -9.71 -11.16 -7.07
CA ARG A 137 -10.95 -11.94 -7.14
C ARG A 137 -11.69 -11.78 -8.50
N GLY A 138 -11.09 -11.11 -9.48
CA GLY A 138 -11.65 -10.95 -10.83
C GLY A 138 -12.62 -9.77 -11.00
N TYR A 139 -12.74 -8.88 -10.01
CA TYR A 139 -13.62 -7.72 -10.08
C TYR A 139 -12.87 -6.42 -10.42
N GLU A 140 -13.34 -5.71 -11.45
CA GLU A 140 -12.81 -4.42 -11.89
C GLU A 140 -13.93 -3.39 -12.09
N ALA A 141 -14.04 -2.43 -11.17
CA ALA A 141 -15.09 -1.41 -11.19
C ALA A 141 -15.15 -0.59 -12.49
N ALA A 142 -14.00 -0.33 -13.13
CA ALA A 142 -13.95 0.38 -14.40
C ALA A 142 -14.67 -0.37 -15.53
N ARG A 143 -14.51 -1.70 -15.59
CA ARG A 143 -15.21 -2.55 -16.56
C ARG A 143 -16.72 -2.56 -16.31
N ASP A 144 -17.14 -2.52 -15.04
CA ASP A 144 -18.56 -2.38 -14.69
C ASP A 144 -19.14 -1.07 -15.21
N VAL A 145 -18.46 0.04 -14.99
CA VAL A 145 -18.88 1.36 -15.48
C VAL A 145 -18.96 1.36 -17.00
N ILE A 146 -17.95 0.84 -17.70
CA ILE A 146 -17.93 0.74 -19.17
C ILE A 146 -19.14 -0.08 -19.67
N ARG A 147 -19.38 -1.26 -19.10
CA ARG A 147 -20.54 -2.10 -19.46
C ARG A 147 -21.88 -1.39 -19.25
N GLN A 148 -22.02 -0.62 -18.18
CA GLN A 148 -23.25 0.14 -17.92
C GLN A 148 -23.44 1.28 -18.93
N LEU A 149 -22.35 1.96 -19.32
CA LEU A 149 -22.38 3.02 -20.32
C LEU A 149 -22.77 2.48 -21.70
N GLU A 150 -22.17 1.37 -22.13
CA GLU A 150 -22.47 0.71 -23.42
C GLU A 150 -23.95 0.35 -23.53
N LYS A 151 -24.53 -0.26 -22.47
CA LYS A 151 -25.96 -0.58 -22.42
C LYS A 151 -26.86 0.65 -22.57
N ARG A 152 -26.48 1.79 -21.99
CA ARG A 152 -27.28 3.03 -22.10
C ARG A 152 -27.17 3.67 -23.48
N LEU A 153 -26.01 3.55 -24.14
CA LEU A 153 -25.78 4.08 -25.47
C LEU A 153 -26.46 3.24 -26.56
N SER A 154 -26.58 1.93 -26.39
CA SER A 154 -27.30 1.06 -27.34
C SER A 154 -28.81 1.28 -27.29
N VAL A 155 -29.38 1.59 -26.13
CA VAL A 155 -30.82 1.84 -25.95
C VAL A 155 -31.28 3.18 -26.54
N LYS A 156 -30.41 4.20 -26.62
CA LYS A 156 -30.74 5.51 -27.21
C LYS A 156 -30.65 5.57 -28.74
N ARG A 157 -30.15 4.51 -29.38
CA ARG A 157 -29.95 4.44 -30.85
C ARG A 157 -31.01 3.59 -31.56
N GLY A 158 -31.94 2.97 -30.83
CA GLY A 158 -33.17 2.37 -31.34
C GLY A 158 -34.37 3.20 -30.94
#